data_AF-A0AAD6PPU5-F1
#
_entry.id   AF-A0AAD6PPU5-F1
#
_cell.length_a   1.000
_cell.length_b   1.000
_cell.length_c   1.000
_cell.angle_alpha   90.00
_cell.angle_beta   90.00
_cell.angle_gamma   90.00
#
_symmetry.space_group_name_H-M   'P 1'
#
loop_
_entity.id
_entity.type
_entity.pdbx_description
1 polymer ?
#
loop_
_entity_poly.entity_id
_entity_poly.type
_entity_poly.pdbx_seq_one_letter_code
_entity_poly.pdbx_strand_id
1 'polypeptide(L)'
;MKITKFAVLSFLLFAFTATSIFPHAVHAQDPEAVIDVNGNEVTADARYFIGAASDDNTTTLAGLPVTFSSPVGESGDGTVIREDSYLNVNFVAATCRMAGVSTMWKTELRPTMRGFVVTTGGVDGLNRFKITKYEGGNNLYQLSYCPISDPMCECSCACVPLGNVVDRLAPSTVPFPVVFEPVADQSS
;
A
#
# COMPACT_ATOMS: atom_id res chain seq x y z
N MET A 1 30.31 65.35 48.62
CA MET A 1 29.81 64.33 49.57
C MET A 1 28.31 64.18 49.43
N LYS A 2 27.84 63.12 48.76
CA LYS A 2 26.75 62.19 49.15
C LYS A 2 26.26 61.41 47.93
N ILE A 3 26.51 60.10 47.99
CA ILE A 3 26.05 59.03 47.10
C ILE A 3 24.61 58.70 47.46
N THR A 4 23.73 58.45 46.49
CA THR A 4 22.63 57.49 46.66
C THR A 4 22.10 57.04 45.28
N LYS A 5 22.64 55.93 44.76
CA LYS A 5 22.11 54.56 44.73
C LYS A 5 21.20 54.30 43.51
N PHE A 6 21.81 53.62 42.53
CA PHE A 6 21.17 52.88 41.44
C PHE A 6 20.16 51.86 42.00
N ALA A 7 18.91 51.92 41.55
CA ALA A 7 17.98 50.81 41.68
C ALA A 7 18.13 49.92 40.45
N VAL A 8 18.82 48.80 40.63
CA VAL A 8 19.06 47.79 39.62
C VAL A 8 17.78 46.99 39.39
N LEU A 9 17.41 46.90 38.12
CA LEU A 9 16.36 46.10 37.51
C LEU A 9 16.45 44.62 37.97
N SER A 10 15.51 44.16 38.80
CA SER A 10 15.38 42.73 39.12
C SER A 10 14.68 42.01 37.97
N PHE A 11 15.46 41.43 37.07
CA PHE A 11 14.99 40.41 36.14
C PHE A 11 14.86 39.09 36.93
N LEU A 12 13.62 38.65 37.15
CA LEU A 12 13.31 37.31 37.63
C LEU A 12 13.87 36.29 36.63
N LEU A 13 15.02 35.71 36.92
CA LEU A 13 15.54 34.52 36.25
C LEU A 13 14.70 33.32 36.69
N PHE A 14 13.60 33.05 35.97
CA PHE A 14 12.98 31.74 36.01
C PHE A 14 13.89 30.78 35.26
N ALA A 15 14.74 30.06 35.99
CA ALA A 15 15.45 28.92 35.45
C ALA A 15 14.45 27.80 35.16
N PHE A 16 13.84 27.81 33.98
CA PHE A 16 13.17 26.63 33.43
C PHE A 16 14.27 25.64 33.07
N THR A 17 14.52 24.69 33.97
CA THR A 17 15.19 23.45 33.59
C THR A 17 14.28 22.76 32.57
N ALA A 18 14.65 22.86 31.29
CA ALA A 18 13.99 22.12 30.23
C ALA A 18 14.37 20.63 30.34
N THR A 19 13.88 19.95 31.38
CA THR A 19 13.61 18.52 31.23
C THR A 19 12.41 18.43 30.32
N SER A 20 12.66 18.10 29.05
CA SER A 20 11.63 17.87 28.04
C SER A 20 10.68 16.77 28.54
N ILE A 21 9.61 17.17 29.23
CA ILE A 21 8.42 16.34 29.45
C ILE A 21 7.59 16.44 28.16
N PHE A 22 8.19 16.02 27.05
CA PHE A 22 7.41 15.58 25.91
C PHE A 22 7.47 14.06 25.98
N PRO A 23 6.33 13.35 26.12
CA PRO A 23 6.33 11.94 25.78
C PRO A 23 6.94 11.85 24.39
N HIS A 24 7.90 10.95 24.22
CA HIS A 24 8.51 10.69 22.92
C HIS A 24 7.36 10.61 21.92
N ALA A 25 7.28 11.56 20.99
CA ALA A 25 6.43 11.39 19.84
C ALA A 25 6.87 10.05 19.25
N VAL A 26 6.00 9.06 19.31
CA VAL A 26 6.18 7.83 18.56
C VAL A 26 6.17 8.32 17.12
N HIS A 27 7.36 8.56 16.56
CA HIS A 27 7.50 8.68 15.13
C HIS A 27 6.91 7.37 14.61
N ALA A 28 5.70 7.44 14.03
CA ALA A 28 5.22 6.38 13.18
C ALA A 28 6.33 6.21 12.15
N GLN A 29 7.02 5.07 12.23
CA GLN A 29 8.07 4.75 11.29
C GLN A 29 7.40 4.72 9.92
N ASP A 30 7.93 5.51 8.97
CA ASP A 30 7.35 5.52 7.62
C ASP A 30 7.31 4.09 7.10
N PRO A 31 6.18 3.65 6.51
CA PRO A 31 6.08 2.30 6.00
C PRO A 31 7.19 2.01 5.00
N GLU A 32 7.77 0.82 5.11
CA GLU A 32 8.86 0.35 4.26
C GLU A 32 8.43 0.30 2.79
N ALA A 33 9.38 0.45 1.87
CA ALA A 33 9.10 0.30 0.46
C ALA A 33 8.85 -1.17 0.12
N VAL A 34 7.92 -1.43 -0.80
CA VAL A 34 7.80 -2.74 -1.45
C VAL A 34 9.00 -2.91 -2.37
N ILE A 35 9.64 -4.07 -2.33
CA ILE A 35 10.87 -4.38 -3.04
C ILE A 35 10.59 -5.42 -4.12
N ASP A 36 11.10 -5.19 -5.33
CA ASP A 36 11.02 -6.12 -6.46
C ASP A 36 12.04 -7.27 -6.34
N VAL A 37 11.97 -8.25 -7.24
CA VAL A 37 12.91 -9.40 -7.28
C VAL A 37 14.37 -9.01 -7.50
N ASN A 38 14.64 -7.79 -7.99
CA ASN A 38 15.98 -7.26 -8.22
C ASN A 38 16.52 -6.45 -7.02
N GLY A 39 15.72 -6.28 -5.97
CA GLY A 39 16.09 -5.48 -4.79
C GLY A 39 15.80 -3.98 -4.93
N ASN A 40 15.09 -3.55 -5.97
CA ASN A 40 14.72 -2.15 -6.17
C ASN A 40 13.32 -1.87 -5.61
N GLU A 41 13.03 -0.61 -5.31
CA GLU A 41 11.70 -0.19 -4.87
C GLU A 41 10.69 -0.33 -6.02
N VAL A 42 9.51 -0.86 -5.70
CA VAL A 42 8.36 -0.87 -6.59
C VAL A 42 7.79 0.55 -6.68
N THR A 43 7.48 0.98 -7.89
CA THR A 43 7.01 2.35 -8.19
C THR A 43 5.67 2.35 -8.90
N ALA A 44 4.90 3.43 -8.75
CA ALA A 44 3.51 3.52 -9.23
C ALA A 44 3.38 3.35 -10.76
N ASP A 45 4.20 4.08 -11.52
CA ASP A 45 4.07 4.14 -12.98
C ASP A 45 4.87 3.06 -13.73
N ALA A 46 5.69 2.28 -13.03
CA ALA A 46 6.41 1.17 -13.62
C ALA A 46 5.53 -0.07 -13.73
N ARG A 47 5.87 -0.94 -14.69
CA ARG A 47 5.11 -2.15 -14.99
C ARG A 47 5.75 -3.33 -14.29
N TYR A 48 4.93 -4.13 -13.61
CA TYR A 48 5.40 -5.33 -12.92
C TYR A 48 4.52 -6.53 -13.27
N PHE A 49 5.11 -7.71 -13.37
CA PHE A 49 4.38 -8.96 -13.22
C PHE A 49 4.26 -9.30 -11.74
N ILE A 50 3.08 -9.76 -11.33
CA ILE A 50 2.86 -10.34 -10.00
C ILE A 50 3.06 -11.85 -10.16
N GLY A 51 4.18 -12.35 -9.66
CA GLY A 51 4.53 -13.76 -9.69
C GLY A 51 4.07 -14.49 -8.43
N ALA A 52 3.66 -15.75 -8.58
CA ALA A 52 3.55 -16.65 -7.45
C ALA A 52 4.95 -16.91 -6.86
N ALA A 53 5.09 -16.85 -5.54
CA ALA A 53 6.31 -17.32 -4.89
C ALA A 53 6.44 -18.83 -5.13
N SER A 54 7.50 -19.26 -5.81
CA SER A 54 7.78 -20.67 -6.09
C SER A 54 9.18 -21.01 -5.58
N ASP A 55 9.32 -22.16 -4.92
CA ASP A 55 10.59 -22.67 -4.40
C ASP A 55 11.61 -22.95 -5.52
N ASP A 56 11.14 -23.17 -6.75
CA ASP A 56 11.98 -23.48 -7.91
C ASP A 56 12.64 -22.24 -8.56
N ASN A 57 12.47 -21.04 -7.98
CA ASN A 57 12.97 -19.76 -8.53
C ASN A 57 12.51 -19.47 -9.97
N THR A 58 11.55 -20.24 -10.48
CA THR A 58 10.87 -19.98 -11.75
C THR A 58 9.61 -19.21 -11.44
N THR A 59 9.65 -17.89 -11.60
CA THR A 59 8.44 -17.09 -11.74
C THR A 59 7.72 -17.60 -12.98
N THR A 60 6.61 -18.32 -12.85
CA THR A 60 5.74 -18.56 -14.00
C THR A 60 5.10 -17.23 -14.37
N LEU A 61 5.77 -16.47 -15.23
CA LEU A 61 5.34 -15.20 -15.81
C LEU A 61 4.25 -15.45 -16.86
N ALA A 62 3.11 -15.97 -16.42
CA ALA A 62 1.92 -16.09 -17.24
C ALA A 62 0.87 -15.13 -16.69
N GLY A 63 0.91 -13.88 -17.16
CA GLY A 63 -0.01 -12.84 -16.70
C GLY A 63 0.11 -11.54 -17.49
N LEU A 64 -0.84 -10.64 -17.29
CA LEU A 64 -0.73 -9.26 -17.76
C LEU A 64 0.06 -8.46 -16.73
N PRO A 65 0.97 -7.56 -17.17
CA PRO A 65 1.60 -6.63 -16.24
C PRO A 65 0.58 -5.79 -15.50
N VAL A 66 0.96 -5.28 -14.34
CA VAL A 66 0.20 -4.31 -13.57
C VAL A 66 0.98 -3.01 -13.38
N THR A 67 0.24 -1.93 -13.13
CA THR A 67 0.74 -0.68 -12.55
C THR A 67 -0.02 -0.39 -11.26
N PHE A 68 0.57 0.45 -10.41
CA PHE A 68 -0.01 0.85 -9.12
C PHE A 68 -0.28 2.34 -9.11
N SER A 69 -1.26 2.79 -8.34
CA SER A 69 -1.42 4.21 -8.08
C SER A 69 -2.04 4.45 -6.72
N SER A 70 -1.78 5.62 -6.14
CA SER A 70 -2.47 6.04 -4.93
C SER A 70 -3.95 6.32 -5.23
N PRO A 71 -4.90 5.79 -4.45
CA PRO A 71 -6.30 6.14 -4.58
C PRO A 71 -6.56 7.62 -4.33
N VAL A 72 -7.58 8.17 -4.98
CA VAL A 72 -8.01 9.56 -4.72
C VAL A 72 -8.32 9.76 -3.23
N GLY A 73 -7.72 10.80 -2.65
CA GLY A 73 -7.89 11.18 -1.24
C GLY A 73 -6.88 10.55 -0.28
N GLU A 74 -5.98 9.69 -0.77
CA GLU A 74 -4.89 9.14 0.02
C GLU A 74 -3.61 9.98 -0.14
N SER A 75 -2.88 10.18 0.96
CA SER A 75 -1.61 10.91 0.97
C SER A 75 -0.43 9.97 0.71
N GLY A 76 0.36 10.27 -0.31
CA GLY A 76 1.63 9.61 -0.60
C GLY A 76 2.45 10.45 -1.57
N ASP A 77 3.76 10.19 -1.67
CA ASP A 77 4.63 10.82 -2.69
C ASP A 77 4.26 10.39 -4.13
N GLY A 78 3.36 9.41 -4.25
CA GLY A 78 2.83 8.88 -5.51
C GLY A 78 3.85 8.16 -6.36
N THR A 79 5.10 8.03 -5.88
CA THR A 79 6.24 7.55 -6.67
C THR A 79 6.61 6.15 -6.22
N VAL A 80 6.80 5.95 -4.91
CA VAL A 80 7.23 4.69 -4.32
C VAL A 80 6.04 3.99 -3.68
N ILE A 81 5.88 2.71 -3.98
CA ILE A 81 4.85 1.88 -3.37
C ILE A 81 5.34 1.42 -2.01
N ARG A 82 4.67 1.91 -0.96
CA ARG A 82 4.99 1.58 0.43
C ARG A 82 4.06 0.50 0.95
N GLU A 83 4.58 -0.34 1.82
CA GLU A 83 3.80 -1.35 2.53
C GLU A 83 2.67 -0.71 3.33
N ASP A 84 1.58 -1.45 3.51
CA ASP A 84 0.39 -1.03 4.26
C ASP A 84 -0.27 0.28 3.77
N SER A 85 0.14 0.83 2.62
CA SER A 85 -0.51 1.95 1.95
C SER A 85 -1.66 1.47 1.07
N TYR A 86 -2.71 2.29 0.94
CA TYR A 86 -3.81 1.97 0.04
C TYR A 86 -3.42 2.23 -1.42
N LEU A 87 -3.80 1.31 -2.30
CA LEU A 87 -3.39 1.28 -3.70
C LEU A 87 -4.58 0.94 -4.60
N ASN A 88 -4.60 1.54 -5.79
CA ASN A 88 -5.25 0.96 -6.96
C ASN A 88 -4.28 0.02 -7.67
N VAL A 89 -4.82 -1.03 -8.28
CA VAL A 89 -4.06 -1.97 -9.13
C VAL A 89 -4.71 -2.01 -10.49
N ASN A 90 -3.93 -1.83 -11.55
CA ASN A 90 -4.44 -1.77 -12.92
C ASN A 90 -3.70 -2.77 -13.80
N PHE A 91 -4.42 -3.58 -14.57
CA PHE A 91 -3.77 -4.34 -15.64
C PHE A 91 -3.33 -3.40 -16.77
N VAL A 92 -2.12 -3.62 -17.27
CA VAL A 92 -1.60 -3.07 -18.53
C VAL A 92 -2.15 -3.92 -19.67
N ALA A 93 -3.36 -3.58 -20.11
CA ALA A 93 -4.07 -4.31 -21.15
C ALA A 93 -4.72 -3.35 -22.15
N ALA A 94 -4.84 -3.80 -23.40
CA ALA A 94 -5.64 -3.10 -24.39
C ALA A 94 -7.11 -3.06 -23.93
N THR A 95 -7.64 -1.88 -23.68
CA THR A 95 -9.05 -1.71 -23.32
C THR A 95 -9.91 -1.70 -24.57
N CYS A 96 -10.98 -2.51 -24.59
CA CYS A 96 -12.03 -2.32 -25.57
C CYS A 96 -12.85 -1.09 -25.17
N ARG A 97 -12.56 0.05 -25.80
CA ARG A 97 -13.17 1.36 -25.50
C ARG A 97 -14.71 1.33 -25.57
N MET A 98 -15.29 0.43 -26.36
CA MET A 98 -16.75 0.24 -26.48
C MET A 98 -17.39 -0.46 -25.26
N ALA A 99 -16.62 -1.22 -24.48
CA ALA A 99 -17.14 -1.90 -23.29
C ALA A 99 -17.15 -1.01 -22.03
N GLY A 100 -16.39 0.10 -22.03
CA GLY A 100 -16.34 1.04 -20.91
C GLY A 100 -15.81 0.47 -19.59
N VAL A 101 -15.22 -0.74 -19.60
CA VAL A 101 -14.70 -1.40 -18.40
C VAL A 101 -13.25 -0.99 -18.19
N SER A 102 -12.94 -0.40 -17.03
CA SER A 102 -11.57 -0.07 -16.64
C SER A 102 -10.73 -1.34 -16.42
N THR A 103 -9.41 -1.27 -16.58
CA THR A 103 -8.51 -2.37 -16.19
C THR A 103 -8.19 -2.39 -14.69
N MET A 104 -8.76 -1.44 -13.93
CA MET A 104 -8.59 -1.33 -12.49
C MET A 104 -9.25 -2.51 -11.80
N TRP A 105 -8.56 -3.04 -10.80
CA TRP A 105 -9.04 -4.16 -10.01
C TRP A 105 -10.20 -3.72 -9.11
N LYS A 106 -11.14 -4.65 -8.92
CA LYS A 106 -12.20 -4.60 -7.92
C LYS A 106 -12.46 -6.00 -7.40
N THR A 107 -13.16 -6.11 -6.28
CA THR A 107 -13.78 -7.38 -5.88
C THR A 107 -15.25 -7.39 -6.31
N GLU A 108 -15.74 -8.56 -6.73
CA GLU A 108 -17.13 -8.73 -7.12
C GLU A 108 -17.65 -10.10 -6.74
N LEU A 109 -18.89 -10.17 -6.28
CA LEU A 109 -19.56 -11.44 -6.01
C LEU A 109 -19.78 -12.20 -7.33
N ARG A 110 -19.27 -13.43 -7.39
CA ARG A 110 -19.51 -14.36 -8.50
C ARG A 110 -20.29 -15.57 -7.97
N PRO A 111 -21.62 -15.62 -8.19
CA PRO A 111 -22.47 -16.70 -7.68
C PRO A 111 -22.02 -18.09 -8.14
N THR A 112 -21.49 -18.19 -9.36
CA THR A 112 -20.95 -19.43 -9.93
C THR A 112 -19.75 -19.98 -9.16
N MET A 113 -19.06 -19.14 -8.39
CA MET A 113 -17.90 -19.50 -7.56
C MET A 113 -18.18 -19.41 -6.06
N ARG A 114 -19.44 -19.17 -5.68
CA ARG A 114 -19.89 -19.03 -4.29
C ARG A 114 -19.03 -18.07 -3.45
N GLY A 115 -18.57 -16.96 -4.04
CA GLY A 115 -17.71 -16.02 -3.32
C GLY A 115 -17.36 -14.76 -4.11
N PHE A 116 -16.62 -13.88 -3.45
CA PHE A 116 -16.02 -12.72 -4.08
C PHE A 116 -14.75 -13.11 -4.81
N VAL A 117 -14.47 -12.48 -5.95
CA VAL A 117 -13.20 -12.63 -6.66
C VAL A 117 -12.69 -11.28 -7.12
N VAL A 118 -11.38 -11.17 -7.30
CA VAL A 118 -10.77 -10.03 -7.98
C VAL A 118 -11.10 -10.10 -9.47
N THR A 119 -11.54 -8.97 -10.02
CA THR A 119 -11.92 -8.78 -11.42
C THR A 119 -11.58 -7.35 -11.84
N THR A 120 -11.77 -7.00 -13.12
CA THR A 120 -11.60 -5.64 -13.62
C THR A 120 -12.90 -4.82 -13.58
N GLY A 121 -12.82 -3.52 -13.90
CA GLY A 121 -13.95 -2.58 -13.84
C GLY A 121 -14.02 -1.78 -12.55
N GLY A 122 -12.91 -1.68 -11.82
CA GLY A 122 -12.77 -0.86 -10.63
C GLY A 122 -12.92 0.64 -10.91
N VAL A 123 -13.26 1.36 -9.85
CA VAL A 123 -13.40 2.81 -9.77
C VAL A 123 -12.42 3.32 -8.73
N ASP A 124 -11.67 4.35 -9.09
CA ASP A 124 -10.69 5.01 -8.24
C ASP A 124 -11.34 5.54 -6.96
N GLY A 125 -10.65 5.39 -5.84
CA GLY A 125 -11.15 5.77 -4.51
C GLY A 125 -12.19 4.81 -3.93
N LEU A 126 -12.78 3.91 -4.72
CA LEU A 126 -13.77 2.91 -4.26
C LEU A 126 -13.19 1.51 -4.08
N ASN A 127 -12.08 1.20 -4.74
CA ASN A 127 -11.43 -0.11 -4.69
C ASN A 127 -10.04 0.08 -4.12
N ARG A 128 -9.80 -0.47 -2.93
CA ARG A 128 -8.56 -0.27 -2.19
C ARG A 128 -7.89 -1.61 -1.94
N PHE A 129 -6.63 -1.69 -2.29
CA PHE A 129 -5.78 -2.84 -2.02
C PHE A 129 -4.60 -2.40 -1.16
N LYS A 130 -4.00 -3.36 -0.46
CA LYS A 130 -2.74 -3.18 0.27
C LYS A 130 -1.77 -4.27 -0.09
N ILE A 131 -0.49 -3.93 -0.02
CA ILE A 131 0.63 -4.87 -0.07
C ILE A 131 1.29 -4.85 1.30
N THR A 132 1.52 -6.02 1.89
CA THR A 132 2.28 -6.17 3.15
C THR A 132 3.27 -7.31 3.01
N LYS A 133 4.32 -7.35 3.84
CA LYS A 133 5.17 -8.54 3.93
C LYS A 133 4.32 -9.79 4.22
N TYR A 134 4.73 -10.89 3.60
CA TYR A 134 4.24 -12.22 3.93
C TYR A 134 5.09 -12.79 5.08
N GLU A 135 4.45 -13.27 6.13
CA GLU A 135 5.16 -13.79 7.30
C GLU A 135 6.07 -14.98 6.93
N GLY A 136 7.33 -14.93 7.39
CA GLY A 136 8.30 -16.02 7.18
C GLY A 136 9.00 -16.04 5.81
N GLY A 137 8.71 -15.11 4.90
CA GLY A 137 9.35 -15.00 3.59
C GLY A 137 10.29 -13.79 3.45
N ASN A 138 11.51 -14.00 2.96
CA ASN A 138 12.39 -12.90 2.55
C ASN A 138 11.85 -12.30 1.25
N ASN A 139 11.46 -11.01 1.27
CA ASN A 139 10.91 -10.28 0.11
C ASN A 139 9.69 -10.94 -0.55
N LEU A 140 8.95 -11.76 0.21
CA LEU A 140 7.63 -12.22 -0.18
C LEU A 140 6.58 -11.26 0.37
N TYR A 141 5.57 -11.02 -0.45
CA TYR A 141 4.47 -10.13 -0.14
C TYR A 141 3.14 -10.86 -0.19
N GLN A 142 2.13 -10.27 0.43
CA GLN A 142 0.75 -10.65 0.26
C GLN A 142 -0.08 -9.43 -0.14
N LEU A 143 -1.11 -9.68 -0.94
CA LEU A 143 -2.10 -8.68 -1.32
C LEU A 143 -3.32 -8.81 -0.41
N SER A 144 -3.94 -7.69 -0.06
CA SER A 144 -5.21 -7.66 0.66
C SER A 144 -6.19 -6.72 -0.01
N TYR A 145 -7.48 -7.05 0.05
CA TYR A 145 -8.56 -6.14 -0.33
C TYR A 145 -9.09 -5.44 0.92
N CYS A 146 -9.20 -4.11 0.87
CA CYS A 146 -9.67 -3.28 1.97
C CYS A 146 -11.03 -2.68 1.60
N PRO A 147 -12.15 -3.21 2.13
CA PRO A 147 -13.46 -2.64 1.87
C PRO A 147 -13.53 -1.23 2.44
N ILE A 148 -14.19 -0.32 1.74
CA ILE A 148 -14.54 0.97 2.31
C ILE A 148 -15.70 0.72 3.26
N SER A 149 -15.48 0.97 4.55
CA SER A 149 -16.56 1.01 5.52
C SER A 149 -17.55 2.09 5.11
N ASP A 150 -18.84 1.75 5.06
CA ASP A 150 -19.89 2.77 5.01
C ASP A 150 -19.67 3.72 6.20
N PRO A 151 -19.68 5.06 6.01
CA PRO A 151 -19.58 6.00 7.12
C PRO A 151 -20.62 5.78 8.24
N MET A 152 -21.70 5.04 7.96
CA MET A 152 -22.71 4.62 8.94
C MET A 152 -22.34 3.35 9.73
N CYS A 153 -21.28 2.64 9.33
CA CYS A 153 -20.77 1.46 10.03
C CYS A 153 -19.58 1.87 10.91
N GLU A 154 -19.76 1.86 12.24
CA GLU A 154 -18.69 2.11 13.23
C GLU A 154 -17.54 1.09 13.19
N CYS A 155 -17.72 -0.03 12.48
CA CYS A 155 -16.66 -1.00 12.25
C CYS A 155 -15.84 -0.60 11.03
N SER A 156 -14.59 -0.18 11.23
CA SER A 156 -13.60 -0.19 10.15
C SER A 156 -13.52 -1.62 9.62
N CYS A 157 -13.85 -1.81 8.33
CA CYS A 157 -13.74 -3.11 7.71
C CYS A 157 -12.26 -3.49 7.64
N ALA A 158 -11.86 -4.53 8.38
CA ALA A 158 -10.51 -5.06 8.28
C ALA A 158 -10.22 -5.48 6.83
N CYS A 159 -9.00 -5.20 6.37
CA CYS A 159 -8.53 -5.72 5.09
C CYS A 159 -8.51 -7.25 5.13
N VAL A 160 -8.92 -7.88 4.03
CA VAL A 160 -8.97 -9.34 3.91
C VAL A 160 -7.85 -9.79 2.96
N PRO A 161 -6.98 -10.73 3.38
CA PRO A 161 -5.94 -11.26 2.50
C PRO A 161 -6.53 -11.91 1.26
N LEU A 162 -5.77 -11.83 0.16
CA LEU A 162 -6.11 -12.48 -1.09
C LEU A 162 -5.31 -13.77 -1.23
N GLY A 163 -6.01 -14.84 -1.59
CA GLY A 163 -5.48 -16.17 -1.83
C GLY A 163 -5.75 -16.65 -3.25
N ASN A 164 -5.05 -17.71 -3.66
CA ASN A 164 -5.38 -18.44 -4.88
C ASN A 164 -6.52 -19.43 -4.56
N VAL A 165 -7.73 -19.13 -5.03
CA VAL A 165 -8.92 -19.96 -4.87
C VAL A 165 -9.36 -20.45 -6.24
N VAL A 166 -9.03 -21.69 -6.58
CA VAL A 166 -9.37 -22.32 -7.88
C VAL A 166 -8.84 -21.48 -9.05
N ASP A 167 -7.53 -21.22 -9.06
CA ASP A 167 -6.80 -20.44 -10.07
C ASP A 167 -7.30 -19.00 -10.25
N ARG A 168 -7.83 -18.42 -9.16
CA ARG A 168 -8.34 -17.04 -9.14
C ARG A 168 -7.96 -16.36 -7.85
N LEU A 169 -7.61 -15.09 -7.95
CA LEU A 169 -7.34 -14.27 -6.79
C LEU A 169 -8.66 -13.89 -6.10
N ALA A 170 -8.81 -14.26 -4.84
CA ALA A 170 -10.05 -14.07 -4.07
C ALA A 170 -9.76 -13.89 -2.58
N PRO A 171 -10.66 -13.25 -1.80
CA PRO A 171 -10.54 -13.19 -0.35
C PRO A 171 -10.38 -14.59 0.26
N SER A 172 -9.37 -14.78 1.12
CA SER A 172 -8.97 -16.08 1.67
C SER A 172 -8.35 -15.92 3.05
N THR A 173 -8.53 -16.91 3.92
CA THR A 173 -7.78 -17.01 5.19
C THR A 173 -6.36 -17.54 5.01
N VAL A 174 -6.05 -18.06 3.81
CA VAL A 174 -4.71 -18.49 3.40
C VAL A 174 -4.22 -17.49 2.34
N PRO A 175 -3.35 -16.53 2.72
CA PRO A 175 -2.80 -15.56 1.79
C PRO A 175 -1.94 -16.24 0.72
N PHE A 176 -1.96 -15.71 -0.49
CA PHE A 176 -1.10 -16.17 -1.58
C PHE A 176 0.18 -15.35 -1.60
N PRO A 177 1.35 -15.95 -1.31
CA PRO A 177 2.61 -15.24 -1.34
C PRO A 177 2.99 -14.88 -2.78
N VAL A 178 3.39 -13.63 -2.99
CA VAL A 178 3.73 -13.07 -4.29
C VAL A 178 5.06 -12.32 -4.28
N VAL A 179 5.63 -12.18 -5.46
CA VAL A 179 6.79 -11.33 -5.75
C VAL A 179 6.46 -10.38 -6.91
N PHE A 180 7.19 -9.27 -7.00
CA PHE A 180 7.04 -8.28 -8.06
C PHE A 180 8.25 -8.35 -8.99
N GLU A 181 8.01 -8.66 -10.26
CA GLU A 181 9.06 -8.72 -11.28
C GLU A 181 8.90 -7.56 -12.26
N PRO A 182 9.89 -6.66 -12.41
CA PRO A 182 9.76 -5.53 -13.31
C PRO A 182 9.73 -6.01 -14.76
N VAL A 183 8.83 -5.42 -15.56
CA VAL A 183 8.79 -5.68 -16.99
C VAL A 183 9.96 -4.94 -17.64
N ALA A 184 10.85 -5.68 -18.32
CA ALA A 184 11.88 -5.06 -19.13
C ALA A 184 11.23 -4.19 -20.22
N ASP A 185 11.52 -2.89 -20.23
CA ASP A 185 11.17 -2.04 -21.34
C ASP A 185 11.94 -2.53 -22.58
N GLN A 186 11.20 -3.12 -23.53
CA GLN A 186 11.68 -3.28 -24.89
C GLN A 186 11.83 -1.86 -25.45
N SER A 187 13.04 -1.30 -25.32
CA SER A 187 13.42 -0.09 -26.06
C SER A 187 13.20 -0.35 -27.54
N SER A 188 12.16 0.28 -28.09
CA SER A 188 11.85 0.31 -29.53
C SER A 188 12.67 1.39 -30.21
#